data_AF-A0A7C8I1S4-F1
#
_entry.id   AF-A0A7C8I1S4-F1
#
_cell.length_a   1.000
_cell.length_b   1.000
_cell.length_c   1.000
_cell.angle_alpha   90.00
_cell.angle_beta   90.00
_cell.angle_gamma   90.00
#
_symmetry.space_group_name_H-M   'P 1'
#
loop_
_entity.id
_entity.type
_entity.pdbx_description
1 polymer ?
#
loop_
_entity_poly.entity_id
_entity_poly.type
_entity_poly.pdbx_seq_one_letter_code
_entity_poly.pdbx_strand_id
1 'polypeptide(L)'
;MGSTHVSLSAAAIPTDPNFDNQSSSFFQQYKQLPSPDEVRSQARAQYLAGTHWGDKRRDVSTGFNARPSPAVFEFIGLFVKWGSNVRIAEGQSLYAIRCHLKNAVPEIYGWRTDGDEIFLYMEAIHGRTLETTWKELEHNDRIHVCHELRTIFDTLR
;
A
#
# COMPACT_ATOMS: atom_id res chain seq x y z
N MET A 1 26.85 8.12 -26.75
CA MET A 1 25.51 8.73 -26.56
C MET A 1 25.19 8.63 -25.09
N GLY A 2 24.90 9.76 -24.46
CA GLY A 2 25.10 10.01 -23.03
C GLY A 2 24.26 9.13 -22.11
N SER A 3 24.93 8.55 -21.11
CA SER A 3 24.29 7.97 -19.94
C SER A 3 23.69 9.11 -19.13
N THR A 4 22.38 9.31 -19.22
CA THR A 4 21.64 10.17 -18.30
C THR A 4 21.67 9.51 -16.92
N HIS A 5 22.64 9.89 -16.10
CA HIS A 5 22.50 9.77 -14.66
C HIS A 5 21.26 10.55 -14.25
N VAL A 6 20.18 9.83 -13.95
CA VAL A 6 19.01 10.42 -13.29
C VAL A 6 19.49 10.81 -11.89
N SER A 7 19.81 12.10 -11.74
CA SER A 7 20.07 12.68 -10.43
C SER A 7 18.78 12.62 -9.62
N LEU A 8 18.85 12.12 -8.38
CA LEU A 8 17.79 12.02 -7.35
C LEU A 8 17.30 13.41 -6.88
N SER A 9 17.12 14.33 -7.82
CA SER A 9 16.67 15.70 -7.57
C SER A 9 15.19 15.70 -7.17
N ALA A 10 14.98 15.51 -5.86
CA ALA A 10 14.11 16.31 -5.00
C ALA A 10 12.57 16.15 -5.13
N ALA A 11 12.06 14.93 -4.98
CA ALA A 11 10.92 14.81 -4.07
C ALA A 11 11.52 14.58 -2.68
N ALA A 12 11.49 15.58 -1.81
CA ALA A 12 11.87 15.38 -0.42
C ALA A 12 10.95 14.29 0.15
N ILE A 13 11.52 13.14 0.52
CA ILE A 13 10.75 12.06 1.12
C ILE A 13 10.16 12.62 2.42
N PRO A 14 8.82 12.65 2.57
CA PRO A 14 8.23 13.23 3.77
C PRO A 14 8.68 12.46 5.01
N THR A 15 9.10 13.18 6.05
CA THR A 15 9.62 12.59 7.30
C THR A 15 8.67 12.75 8.49
N ASP A 16 7.60 13.53 8.32
CA ASP A 16 6.66 13.80 9.40
C ASP A 16 5.95 12.51 9.85
N PRO A 17 5.66 12.38 11.16
CA PRO A 17 4.94 11.22 11.68
C PRO A 17 3.49 11.12 11.16
N ASN A 18 2.96 12.24 10.67
CA ASN A 18 1.68 12.37 10.02
C ASN A 18 1.86 13.14 8.71
N PHE A 19 1.42 12.57 7.60
CA PHE A 19 1.61 13.14 6.29
C PHE A 19 0.40 12.91 5.40
N ASP A 20 -0.01 13.95 4.67
CA ASP A 20 -0.99 13.87 3.60
C ASP A 20 -0.32 14.21 2.27
N ASN A 21 -0.38 13.28 1.32
CA ASN A 21 0.00 13.54 -0.05
C ASN A 21 -1.13 14.29 -0.75
N GLN A 22 -1.22 15.60 -0.51
CA GLN A 22 -2.27 16.48 -1.07
C GLN A 22 -2.30 16.47 -2.61
N SER A 23 -1.21 16.06 -3.27
CA SER A 23 -1.16 15.89 -4.73
C SER A 23 -1.65 14.53 -5.24
N SER A 24 -1.92 13.57 -4.35
CA SER A 24 -2.33 12.22 -4.76
C SER A 24 -3.72 12.19 -5.38
N SER A 25 -3.99 11.13 -6.16
CA SER A 25 -5.31 10.93 -6.78
C SER A 25 -6.47 10.94 -5.77
N PHE A 26 -6.24 10.44 -4.55
CA PHE A 26 -7.24 10.45 -3.48
C PHE A 26 -7.71 11.86 -3.14
N PHE A 27 -6.79 12.81 -2.96
CA PHE A 27 -7.12 14.18 -2.55
C PHE A 27 -7.71 15.04 -3.68
N GLN A 28 -7.72 14.53 -4.92
CA GLN A 28 -8.47 15.15 -6.02
C GLN A 28 -9.98 14.96 -5.85
N GLN A 29 -10.40 13.90 -5.16
CA GLN A 29 -11.81 13.53 -4.99
C GLN A 29 -12.30 13.64 -3.54
N TYR A 30 -11.42 13.42 -2.57
CA TYR A 30 -11.76 13.36 -1.14
C TYR A 30 -10.95 14.39 -0.34
N LYS A 31 -11.55 14.95 0.72
CA LYS A 31 -10.94 16.05 1.48
C LYS A 31 -10.01 15.58 2.61
N GLN A 32 -10.21 14.35 3.10
CA GLN A 32 -9.50 13.84 4.26
C GLN A 32 -9.43 12.31 4.22
N LEU A 33 -8.37 11.77 4.79
CA LEU A 33 -8.24 10.35 5.07
C LEU A 33 -9.11 9.96 6.28
N PRO A 34 -9.59 8.71 6.37
CA PRO A 34 -10.22 8.20 7.58
C PRO A 34 -9.29 8.31 8.79
N SER A 35 -9.84 8.64 9.95
CA SER A 35 -9.13 8.65 11.22
C SER A 35 -8.66 7.24 11.62
N PRO A 36 -7.61 7.12 12.47
CA PRO A 36 -7.19 5.83 13.03
C PRO A 36 -8.32 5.01 13.64
N ASP A 37 -9.26 5.64 14.35
CA ASP A 37 -10.40 4.95 14.96
C ASP A 37 -11.42 4.43 13.93
N GLU A 38 -11.67 5.18 12.86
CA GLU A 38 -12.48 4.69 11.73
C GLU A 38 -11.80 3.50 11.04
N VAL A 39 -10.47 3.54 10.88
CA VAL A 39 -9.69 2.42 10.32
C VAL A 39 -9.82 1.17 11.20
N ARG A 40 -9.62 1.29 12.51
CA ARG A 40 -9.77 0.17 13.46
C ARG A 40 -11.18 -0.41 13.42
N SER A 41 -12.19 0.46 13.40
CA SER A 41 -13.61 0.07 13.35
C SER A 41 -13.93 -0.68 12.05
N GLN A 42 -13.48 -0.17 10.91
CA GLN A 42 -13.64 -0.80 9.60
C GLN A 42 -12.93 -2.16 9.53
N ALA A 43 -11.67 -2.24 9.96
CA ALA A 43 -10.90 -3.48 10.00
C ALA A 43 -11.60 -4.54 10.86
N ARG A 44 -12.13 -4.15 12.03
CA ARG A 44 -12.87 -5.06 12.92
C ARG A 44 -14.16 -5.56 12.27
N ALA A 45 -14.94 -4.68 11.67
CA ALA A 45 -16.17 -5.06 10.97
C ALA A 45 -15.89 -6.04 9.82
N GLN A 46 -14.86 -5.77 9.02
CA GLN A 46 -14.42 -6.63 7.93
C GLN A 46 -13.89 -7.97 8.41
N TYR A 47 -13.13 -8.00 9.49
CA TYR A 47 -12.65 -9.23 10.12
C TYR A 47 -13.83 -10.11 10.57
N LEU A 48 -14.81 -9.54 11.28
CA LEU A 48 -16.00 -10.27 11.75
C LEU A 48 -16.88 -10.77 10.60
N ALA A 49 -16.95 -10.03 9.48
CA ALA A 49 -17.68 -10.42 8.28
C ALA A 49 -16.94 -11.46 7.42
N GLY A 50 -15.69 -11.81 7.75
CA GLY A 50 -14.89 -12.76 6.98
C GLY A 50 -14.30 -12.14 5.70
N THR A 51 -13.62 -11.00 5.83
CA THR A 51 -12.99 -10.29 4.71
C THR A 51 -12.14 -11.19 3.80
N HIS A 52 -12.15 -10.86 2.52
CA HIS A 52 -11.30 -11.48 1.51
C HIS A 52 -9.96 -10.75 1.35
N TRP A 53 -9.81 -9.56 1.96
CA TRP A 53 -8.59 -8.77 1.90
C TRP A 53 -7.57 -9.20 2.96
N GLY A 54 -6.30 -9.18 2.57
CA GLY A 54 -5.18 -9.48 3.45
C GLY A 54 -5.02 -10.96 3.82
N ASP A 55 -4.09 -11.22 4.75
CA ASP A 55 -3.84 -12.57 5.26
C ASP A 55 -4.88 -12.93 6.32
N LYS A 56 -5.72 -13.92 6.02
CA LYS A 56 -6.82 -14.40 6.88
C LYS A 56 -6.35 -14.97 8.22
N ARG A 57 -5.05 -15.24 8.39
CA ARG A 57 -4.46 -15.68 9.66
C ARG A 57 -4.26 -14.54 10.66
N ARG A 58 -4.38 -13.29 10.21
CA ARG A 58 -4.24 -12.09 11.05
C ARG A 58 -5.58 -11.72 11.65
N ASP A 59 -5.61 -11.58 12.97
CA ASP A 59 -6.76 -11.13 13.71
C ASP A 59 -6.85 -9.59 13.76
N VAL A 60 -8.01 -9.09 14.19
CA VAL A 60 -8.20 -7.69 14.54
C VAL A 60 -8.77 -7.65 15.96
N SER A 61 -7.89 -7.36 16.92
CA SER A 61 -8.19 -7.33 18.34
C SER A 61 -8.57 -5.92 18.81
N THR A 62 -9.27 -5.83 19.94
CA THR A 62 -9.47 -4.56 20.66
C THR A 62 -8.30 -4.18 21.55
N GLY A 63 -7.33 -5.10 21.72
CA GLY A 63 -6.10 -4.86 22.46
C GLY A 63 -4.94 -4.54 21.52
N PHE A 64 -3.82 -5.22 21.72
CA PHE A 64 -2.61 -5.03 20.93
C PHE A 64 -2.73 -5.61 19.52
N ASN A 65 -2.48 -4.81 18.48
CA ASN A 65 -2.46 -5.24 17.09
C ASN A 65 -1.08 -5.05 16.47
N ALA A 66 -0.26 -6.11 16.45
CA ALA A 66 1.06 -6.06 15.84
C ALA A 66 0.99 -5.87 14.32
N ARG A 67 0.24 -6.77 13.65
CA ARG A 67 0.07 -6.83 12.20
C ARG A 67 -1.35 -7.32 11.89
N PRO A 68 -2.38 -6.54 12.23
CA PRO A 68 -3.77 -6.90 12.00
C PRO A 68 -4.07 -7.09 10.50
N SER A 69 -5.26 -7.64 10.23
CA SER A 69 -5.84 -7.59 8.88
C SER A 69 -6.03 -6.11 8.45
N PRO A 70 -5.77 -5.75 7.18
CA PRO A 70 -5.92 -4.37 6.72
C PRO A 70 -7.38 -3.89 6.79
N ALA A 71 -7.57 -2.58 6.87
CA ALA A 71 -8.88 -1.99 6.58
C ALA A 71 -8.96 -1.61 5.10
N VAL A 72 -10.07 -1.90 4.45
CA VAL A 72 -10.30 -1.51 3.06
C VAL A 72 -11.60 -0.72 2.95
N PHE A 73 -11.54 0.44 2.32
CA PHE A 73 -12.70 1.26 1.97
C PHE A 73 -12.84 1.22 0.45
N GLU A 74 -13.42 0.13 -0.06
CA GLU A 74 -13.48 -0.18 -1.50
C GLU A 74 -14.14 0.95 -2.30
N PHE A 75 -15.19 1.58 -1.76
CA PHE A 75 -15.93 2.65 -2.42
C PHE A 75 -15.12 3.94 -2.67
N ILE A 76 -13.96 4.09 -2.00
CA ILE A 76 -13.02 5.19 -2.22
C ILE A 76 -11.64 4.71 -2.67
N GLY A 77 -11.52 3.44 -3.07
CA GLY A 77 -10.25 2.87 -3.54
C GLY A 77 -9.11 2.96 -2.52
N LEU A 78 -9.42 2.86 -1.23
CA LEU A 78 -8.45 3.01 -0.14
C LEU A 78 -8.18 1.69 0.57
N PHE A 79 -6.91 1.35 0.68
CA PHE A 79 -6.38 0.25 1.48
C PHE A 79 -5.51 0.84 2.60
N VAL A 80 -5.72 0.39 3.83
CA VAL A 80 -4.95 0.84 5.00
C VAL A 80 -4.20 -0.32 5.63
N LYS A 81 -2.87 -0.30 5.53
CA LYS A 81 -1.99 -1.18 6.29
C LYS A 81 -1.71 -0.53 7.64
N TRP A 82 -1.97 -1.25 8.72
CA TRP A 82 -1.83 -0.67 10.06
C TRP A 82 -1.32 -1.67 11.11
N GLY A 83 -0.94 -1.16 12.28
CA GLY A 83 -0.49 -1.92 13.45
C GLY A 83 0.88 -1.48 13.98
N SER A 84 1.26 -1.99 15.15
CA SER A 84 2.47 -1.55 15.85
C SER A 84 3.80 -2.03 15.23
N ASN A 85 3.76 -3.05 14.37
CA ASN A 85 4.93 -3.48 13.59
C ASN A 85 5.01 -2.84 12.19
N VAL A 86 4.08 -1.96 11.83
CA VAL A 86 4.14 -1.19 10.58
C VAL A 86 5.16 -0.07 10.74
N ARG A 87 5.85 0.31 9.66
CA ARG A 87 6.90 1.34 9.70
C ARG A 87 6.63 2.40 8.65
N ILE A 88 6.83 3.67 9.00
CA ILE A 88 6.76 4.80 8.04
C ILE A 88 7.74 4.60 6.88
N ALA A 89 8.91 3.98 7.14
CA ALA A 89 9.89 3.64 6.10
C ALA A 89 9.31 2.81 4.94
N GLU A 90 8.27 2.00 5.19
CA GLU A 90 7.56 1.29 4.12
C GLU A 90 6.76 2.26 3.23
N GLY A 91 5.98 3.17 3.83
CA GLY A 91 5.27 4.22 3.10
C GLY A 91 6.21 5.15 2.33
N GLN A 92 7.32 5.55 2.94
CA GLN A 92 8.37 6.34 2.30
C GLN A 92 8.99 5.63 1.10
N SER A 93 9.25 4.32 1.22
CA SER A 93 9.78 3.51 0.12
C SER A 93 8.79 3.44 -1.05
N LEU A 94 7.51 3.19 -0.77
CA LEU A 94 6.46 3.16 -1.80
C LEU A 94 6.28 4.53 -2.47
N TYR A 95 6.28 5.62 -1.69
CA TYR A 95 6.23 6.98 -2.20
C TYR A 95 7.40 7.28 -3.14
N ALA A 96 8.63 6.97 -2.70
CA ALA A 96 9.83 7.18 -3.51
C ALA A 96 9.80 6.34 -4.79
N ILE A 97 9.43 5.06 -4.70
CA ILE A 97 9.32 4.18 -5.87
C ILE A 97 8.27 4.73 -6.84
N ARG A 98 7.09 5.14 -6.38
CA ARG A 98 6.02 5.66 -7.27
C ARG A 98 6.45 6.93 -8.01
N CYS A 99 7.24 7.81 -7.38
CA CYS A 99 7.79 9.00 -8.06
C CYS A 99 8.66 8.64 -9.26
N HIS A 100 9.36 7.50 -9.22
CA HIS A 100 10.27 7.05 -10.27
C HIS A 100 9.61 6.05 -11.25
N LEU A 101 8.78 5.14 -10.72
CA LEU A 101 8.12 4.03 -11.41
C LEU A 101 6.60 4.20 -11.28
N LYS A 102 6.06 5.08 -12.12
CA LYS A 102 4.74 5.71 -11.98
C LYS A 102 3.52 4.79 -11.82
N ASN A 103 3.63 3.46 -11.92
CA ASN A 103 2.53 2.50 -11.70
C ASN A 103 2.97 1.11 -11.18
N ALA A 104 4.21 0.92 -10.71
CA ALA A 104 4.69 -0.42 -10.28
C ALA A 104 4.27 -0.79 -8.84
N VAL A 105 3.85 0.21 -8.05
CA VAL A 105 3.50 0.09 -6.64
C VAL A 105 2.21 0.88 -6.36
N PRO A 106 1.43 0.55 -5.32
CA PRO A 106 0.30 1.37 -4.91
C PRO A 106 0.69 2.83 -4.69
N GLU A 107 -0.18 3.77 -5.08
CA GLU A 107 0.01 5.17 -4.69
C GLU A 107 -0.16 5.35 -3.17
N ILE A 108 0.74 6.11 -2.54
CA ILE A 108 0.60 6.52 -1.14
C ILE A 108 -0.22 7.81 -1.06
N TYR A 109 -1.33 7.75 -0.34
CA TYR A 109 -2.17 8.91 -0.03
C TYR A 109 -1.70 9.62 1.24
N GLY A 110 -1.15 8.88 2.20
CA GLY A 110 -0.60 9.46 3.42
C GLY A 110 -0.31 8.42 4.48
N TRP A 111 0.08 8.89 5.67
CA TRP A 111 0.21 8.05 6.85
C TRP A 111 -0.11 8.80 8.13
N ARG A 112 -0.41 8.03 9.18
CA ARG A 112 -0.66 8.52 10.53
C ARG A 112 0.07 7.68 11.57
N THR A 113 0.42 8.32 12.67
CA THR A 113 0.86 7.67 13.91
C THR A 113 -0.18 7.96 14.99
N ASP A 114 -0.68 6.91 15.64
CA ASP A 114 -1.62 7.00 16.75
C ASP A 114 -1.23 5.99 17.81
N GLY A 115 -0.74 6.48 18.96
CA GLY A 115 -0.12 5.63 19.97
C GLY A 115 1.13 4.92 19.45
N ASP A 116 1.16 3.60 19.58
CA ASP A 116 2.21 2.71 19.07
C ASP A 116 1.93 2.18 17.66
N GLU A 117 0.80 2.56 17.06
CA GLU A 117 0.36 2.05 15.76
C GLU A 117 0.64 3.07 14.64
N ILE A 118 1.06 2.55 13.50
CA ILE A 118 1.24 3.33 12.26
C ILE A 118 0.18 2.88 11.27
N PHE A 119 -0.35 3.83 10.51
CA PHE A 119 -1.38 3.65 9.50
C PHE A 119 -0.86 4.17 8.16
N LEU A 120 -0.70 3.28 7.17
CA LEU A 120 -0.31 3.63 5.81
C LEU A 120 -1.54 3.59 4.91
N TYR A 121 -1.93 4.74 4.37
CA TYR A 121 -3.08 4.91 3.50
C TYR A 121 -2.61 4.86 2.05
N MET A 122 -3.10 3.89 1.29
CA MET A 122 -2.63 3.64 -0.06
C MET A 122 -3.74 3.15 -0.99
N GLU A 123 -3.47 3.19 -2.28
CA GLU A 123 -4.34 2.71 -3.35
C GLU A 123 -4.78 1.25 -3.12
N ALA A 124 -6.08 0.99 -3.14
CA ALA A 124 -6.63 -0.36 -3.15
C ALA A 124 -6.53 -0.96 -4.55
N ILE A 125 -5.52 -1.80 -4.78
CA ILE A 125 -5.36 -2.53 -6.04
C ILE A 125 -6.30 -3.71 -6.06
N HIS A 126 -7.24 -3.70 -7.00
CA HIS A 126 -8.17 -4.78 -7.22
C HIS A 126 -7.55 -5.83 -8.14
N GLY A 127 -7.63 -7.09 -7.74
CA GLY A 127 -7.12 -8.19 -8.54
C GLY A 127 -7.01 -9.47 -7.74
N ARG A 128 -6.75 -10.58 -8.45
CA ARG A 128 -6.41 -11.85 -7.81
C ARG A 128 -4.90 -11.86 -7.57
N THR A 129 -4.50 -12.35 -6.41
CA THR A 129 -3.06 -12.50 -6.11
C THR A 129 -2.45 -13.53 -7.04
N LEU A 130 -1.17 -13.33 -7.40
CA LEU A 130 -0.44 -14.31 -8.22
C LEU A 130 -0.40 -15.69 -7.54
N GLU A 131 -0.31 -15.75 -6.21
CA GLU A 131 -0.37 -17.01 -5.44
C GLU A 131 -1.65 -17.81 -5.74
N THR A 132 -2.80 -17.13 -5.77
CA THR A 132 -4.09 -17.78 -6.05
C THR A 132 -4.23 -18.22 -7.51
N THR A 133 -3.69 -17.45 -8.46
CA THR A 133 -3.91 -17.69 -9.89
C THR A 133 -2.81 -18.49 -10.57
N TRP A 134 -1.62 -18.63 -9.96
CA TRP A 134 -0.44 -19.23 -10.60
C TRP A 134 -0.71 -20.59 -11.24
N LYS A 135 -1.50 -21.44 -10.56
CA LYS A 135 -1.85 -22.78 -11.02
C LYS A 135 -2.79 -22.77 -12.23
N GLU A 136 -3.58 -21.71 -12.39
CA GLU A 136 -4.54 -21.53 -13.47
C GLU A 136 -3.90 -20.90 -14.72
N LEU A 137 -2.77 -20.21 -14.57
CA LEU A 137 -2.05 -19.57 -15.68
C LEU A 137 -1.48 -20.58 -16.67
N GLU A 138 -1.61 -20.29 -17.97
CA GLU A 138 -0.96 -21.06 -19.03
C GLU A 138 0.56 -20.84 -19.03
N HIS A 139 1.29 -21.71 -19.74
CA HIS A 139 2.74 -21.62 -19.81
C HIS A 139 3.23 -20.26 -20.33
N ASN A 140 2.58 -19.74 -21.38
CA ASN A 140 2.91 -18.44 -21.95
C ASN A 140 2.65 -17.30 -20.97
N ASP A 141 1.51 -17.31 -20.26
CA ASP A 141 1.19 -16.30 -19.24
C ASP A 141 2.24 -16.25 -18.13
N ARG A 142 2.71 -17.43 -17.68
CA ARG A 142 3.79 -17.50 -16.67
C ARG A 142 5.08 -16.88 -17.19
N ILE A 143 5.42 -17.08 -18.46
CA ILE A 143 6.59 -16.45 -19.11
C ILE A 143 6.40 -14.93 -19.14
N HIS A 144 5.23 -14.45 -19.55
CA HIS A 144 4.91 -13.03 -19.57
C HIS A 144 5.05 -12.38 -18.19
N VAL A 145 4.48 -12.98 -17.14
CA VAL A 145 4.64 -12.51 -15.75
C VAL A 145 6.12 -12.46 -15.34
N CYS A 146 6.93 -13.46 -15.69
CA CYS A 146 8.37 -13.46 -15.40
C CYS A 146 9.10 -12.29 -16.09
N HIS A 147 8.73 -11.96 -17.33
CA HIS A 147 9.30 -10.84 -18.06
C HIS A 147 8.90 -9.48 -17.46
N GLU A 148 7.63 -9.32 -17.06
CA GLU A 148 7.17 -8.11 -16.39
C GLU A 148 7.89 -7.90 -15.05
N LEU A 149 7.98 -8.95 -14.23
CA LEU A 149 8.72 -8.90 -12.97
C LEU A 149 10.19 -8.53 -13.18
N ARG A 150 10.85 -9.15 -14.17
CA ARG A 150 12.24 -8.80 -14.52
C ARG A 150 12.37 -7.33 -14.88
N THR A 151 11.47 -6.81 -15.70
CA THR A 151 11.47 -5.40 -16.11
C THR A 151 11.35 -4.48 -14.90
N ILE A 152 10.44 -4.79 -13.97
CA ILE A 152 10.29 -4.02 -12.73
C ILE A 152 11.58 -4.05 -11.90
N PHE A 153 12.18 -5.23 -11.70
CA PHE A 153 13.43 -5.36 -10.94
C PHE A 153 14.61 -4.63 -11.60
N ASP A 154 14.75 -4.73 -12.92
CA ASP A 154 15.81 -4.05 -13.66
C ASP A 154 15.67 -2.53 -13.56
N THR A 155 14.45 -2.01 -13.43
CA THR A 155 14.22 -0.57 -13.24
C THR A 155 14.45 -0.10 -11.80
N LEU A 156 14.49 -1.03 -10.83
CA LEU A 156 14.77 -0.76 -9.41
C LEU A 156 16.27 -0.83 -9.06
N ARG A 157 17.12 -1.37 -9.95
CA ARG A 157 18.58 -1.48 -9.76
C ARG A 157 19.32 -0.21 -10.14
#